data_AF-A0A0L0W3W3-F1
#
_entry.id   AF-A0A0L0W3W3-F1
#
_cell.length_a   1.000
_cell.length_b   1.000
_cell.length_c   1.000
_cell.angle_alpha   90.00
_cell.angle_beta   90.00
_cell.angle_gamma   90.00
#
_symmetry.space_group_name_H-M   'P 1'
#
loop_
_entity.id
_entity.type
_entity.pdbx_description
1 polymer ?
#
loop_
_entity_poly.entity_id
_entity_poly.type
_entity_poly.pdbx_seq_one_letter_code
_entity_poly.pdbx_strand_id
1 'polypeptide(L)'
;MAPLCNVHLIQTLSKFCPDLNKCGPGKAEYVVAISLPKLAGCHAACAEVHKKSQNIHVLVNNAGTIVTAPFNDVPEKEGWDDVLDLNVKSVFYLTSELTPELAKDANNIGKVIVMSSAAALHYNAEVLQKFDISGEGNWSYKASKASAMNLSTTLAVTLGPKFITVNAICPGFYPSEMTQPLYATIGDSIDKEHPMGRSGTPEVCSI
;
A
#
# COMPACT_ATOMS: atom_id res chain seq x y z
N MET A 1 -5.32 -20.31 9.51
CA MET A 1 -5.32 -18.97 10.16
C MET A 1 -6.22 -17.91 9.47
N ALA A 2 -7.03 -18.26 8.46
CA ALA A 2 -7.85 -17.30 7.70
C ALA A 2 -9.12 -16.69 8.36
N PRO A 3 -9.84 -17.35 9.30
CA PRO A 3 -11.15 -16.84 9.76
C PRO A 3 -11.07 -15.58 10.63
N LEU A 4 -10.05 -15.45 11.48
CA LEU A 4 -9.93 -14.36 12.45
C LEU A 4 -9.55 -13.02 11.80
N CYS A 5 -8.74 -13.06 10.73
CA CYS A 5 -8.32 -11.87 9.97
C CYS A 5 -9.52 -11.18 9.30
N ASN A 6 -10.47 -11.96 8.77
CA ASN A 6 -11.66 -11.41 8.12
C ASN A 6 -12.64 -10.79 9.11
N VAL A 7 -12.79 -11.35 10.32
CA VAL A 7 -13.68 -10.79 11.35
C VAL A 7 -13.18 -9.42 11.82
N HIS A 8 -11.88 -9.30 12.09
CA HIS A 8 -11.30 -8.02 12.49
C HIS A 8 -11.38 -6.98 11.37
N LEU A 9 -11.08 -7.36 10.12
CA LEU A 9 -11.21 -6.46 8.97
C LEU A 9 -12.64 -5.96 8.77
N ILE A 10 -13.63 -6.87 8.87
CA ILE A 10 -15.05 -6.50 8.77
C ILE A 10 -15.44 -5.57 9.93
N GLN A 11 -15.02 -5.86 11.15
CA GLN A 11 -15.30 -5.01 12.31
C GLN A 11 -14.73 -3.60 12.11
N THR A 12 -13.48 -3.50 11.69
CA THR A 12 -12.82 -2.22 11.40
C THR A 12 -13.56 -1.46 10.29
N LEU A 13 -13.80 -2.08 9.13
CA LEU A 13 -14.48 -1.42 8.00
C LEU A 13 -15.93 -1.01 8.35
N SER A 14 -16.66 -1.87 9.07
CA SER A 14 -18.04 -1.60 9.49
C SER A 14 -18.14 -0.42 10.45
N LYS A 15 -17.08 -0.12 11.20
CA LYS A 15 -16.99 1.05 12.09
C LYS A 15 -16.55 2.32 11.33
N PHE A 16 -15.56 2.21 10.44
CA PHE A 16 -14.98 3.37 9.75
C PHE A 16 -15.89 3.98 8.68
N CYS A 17 -16.60 3.19 7.88
CA CYS A 17 -17.47 3.74 6.83
C CYS A 17 -18.56 4.68 7.37
N PRO A 18 -19.29 4.34 8.45
CA PRO A 18 -20.23 5.28 9.08
C PRO A 18 -19.59 6.59 9.55
N ASP A 19 -18.34 6.55 10.04
CA ASP A 19 -17.65 7.76 10.49
C ASP A 19 -17.23 8.64 9.30
N LEU A 20 -16.72 8.04 8.21
CA LEU A 20 -16.43 8.77 6.96
C LEU A 20 -17.68 9.41 6.36
N ASN A 21 -18.83 8.73 6.42
CA ASN A 21 -20.11 9.25 5.95
C ASN A 21 -20.59 10.49 6.73
N LYS A 22 -20.05 10.76 7.92
CA LYS A 22 -20.36 11.97 8.70
C LYS A 22 -19.47 13.15 8.30
N CYS A 23 -18.35 12.90 7.62
CA CYS A 23 -17.34 13.92 7.31
C CYS A 23 -17.67 14.75 6.05
N GLY A 24 -18.64 14.36 5.24
CA GLY A 24 -19.00 15.07 4.02
C GLY A 24 -20.23 14.52 3.31
N PRO A 25 -20.60 15.08 2.15
CA PRO A 25 -21.80 14.68 1.40
C PRO A 25 -21.62 13.35 0.63
N GLY A 26 -20.42 12.78 0.63
CA GLY A 26 -20.11 11.54 -0.08
C GLY A 26 -20.62 10.29 0.65
N LYS A 27 -20.51 9.15 -0.02
CA LYS A 27 -20.85 7.83 0.53
C LYS A 27 -19.61 6.94 0.53
N ALA A 28 -19.21 6.50 1.71
CA ALA A 28 -18.22 5.46 1.95
C ALA A 28 -18.92 4.10 2.07
N GLU A 29 -18.45 3.15 1.28
CA GLU A 29 -18.84 1.75 1.32
C GLU A 29 -17.58 0.89 1.36
N TYR A 30 -17.69 -0.32 1.92
CA TYR A 30 -16.59 -1.27 1.92
C TYR A 30 -16.96 -2.54 1.16
N VAL A 31 -15.94 -3.20 0.64
CA VAL A 31 -15.97 -4.58 0.13
C VAL A 31 -14.93 -5.38 0.91
N VAL A 32 -15.20 -6.67 1.11
CA VAL A 32 -14.24 -7.56 1.79
C VAL A 32 -13.54 -8.37 0.71
N ALA A 33 -12.28 -8.05 0.46
CA ALA A 33 -11.45 -8.83 -0.44
C ALA A 33 -10.90 -10.05 0.31
N ILE A 34 -11.25 -11.26 -0.14
CA ILE A 34 -10.67 -12.48 0.38
C ILE A 34 -9.42 -12.81 -0.43
N SER A 35 -8.26 -12.90 0.24
CA SER A 35 -7.00 -13.30 -0.38
C SER A 35 -6.53 -12.38 -1.53
N LEU A 36 -6.57 -11.06 -1.30
CA LEU A 36 -6.11 -10.03 -2.24
C LEU A 36 -4.73 -10.26 -2.89
N PRO A 37 -3.73 -10.88 -2.23
CA PRO A 37 -2.43 -11.15 -2.87
C PRO A 37 -2.51 -12.10 -4.09
N LYS A 38 -3.63 -12.82 -4.27
CA LYS A 38 -3.85 -13.76 -5.38
C LYS A 38 -4.72 -13.14 -6.47
N LEU A 39 -4.45 -13.51 -7.72
CA LEU A 39 -5.25 -13.11 -8.90
C LEU A 39 -6.76 -13.30 -8.70
N ALA A 40 -7.16 -14.50 -8.27
CA ALA A 40 -8.57 -14.81 -8.03
C ALA A 40 -9.19 -13.91 -6.93
N GLY A 41 -8.39 -13.51 -5.94
CA GLY A 41 -8.79 -12.57 -4.89
C GLY A 41 -8.99 -11.15 -5.44
N CYS A 42 -8.08 -10.68 -6.31
CA CYS A 42 -8.25 -9.41 -7.03
C CYS A 42 -9.53 -9.41 -7.87
N HIS A 43 -9.75 -10.46 -8.68
CA HIS A 43 -10.95 -10.57 -9.52
C HIS A 43 -12.23 -10.56 -8.68
N ALA A 44 -12.26 -11.32 -7.58
CA ALA A 44 -13.40 -11.35 -6.68
C ALA A 44 -13.65 -9.98 -6.04
N ALA A 45 -12.60 -9.29 -5.61
CA ALA A 45 -12.70 -7.94 -5.06
C ALA A 45 -13.26 -6.94 -6.08
N CYS A 46 -12.73 -6.92 -7.30
CA CYS A 46 -13.22 -6.07 -8.39
C CYS A 46 -14.69 -6.37 -8.74
N ALA A 47 -15.09 -7.65 -8.76
CA ALA A 47 -16.48 -8.02 -8.97
C ALA A 47 -17.43 -7.46 -7.88
N GLU A 48 -17.02 -7.45 -6.61
CA GLU A 48 -17.79 -6.82 -5.54
C GLU A 48 -17.83 -5.29 -5.67
N VAL A 49 -16.73 -4.66 -6.10
CA VAL A 49 -16.71 -3.22 -6.40
C VAL A 49 -17.69 -2.89 -7.51
N HIS A 50 -17.74 -3.70 -8.58
CA HIS A 50 -18.64 -3.50 -9.71
C HIS A 50 -20.11 -3.58 -9.33
N LYS A 51 -20.48 -4.39 -8.33
CA LYS A 51 -21.86 -4.40 -7.81
C LYS A 51 -22.27 -3.07 -7.16
N LYS A 52 -21.30 -2.26 -6.72
CA LYS A 52 -21.52 -1.00 -6.01
C LYS A 52 -21.33 0.23 -6.88
N SER A 53 -20.28 0.25 -7.70
CA SER A 53 -20.00 1.35 -8.63
C SER A 53 -19.52 0.82 -9.97
N GLN A 54 -20.02 1.46 -11.02
CA GLN A 54 -19.63 1.23 -12.42
C GLN A 54 -18.77 2.37 -12.97
N ASN A 55 -18.33 3.28 -12.10
CA ASN A 55 -17.49 4.41 -12.42
C ASN A 55 -16.46 4.59 -11.30
N ILE A 56 -15.18 4.54 -11.65
CA ILE A 56 -14.07 4.69 -10.70
C ILE A 56 -13.19 5.78 -11.25
N HIS A 57 -13.03 6.87 -10.51
CA HIS A 57 -12.15 7.97 -10.92
C HIS A 57 -10.75 7.85 -10.32
N VAL A 58 -10.65 7.23 -9.14
CA VAL A 58 -9.40 7.10 -8.39
C VAL A 58 -9.28 5.70 -7.82
N LEU A 59 -8.14 5.06 -8.07
CA LEU A 59 -7.70 3.82 -7.43
C LEU A 59 -6.47 4.10 -6.57
N VAL A 60 -6.55 3.81 -5.27
CA VAL A 60 -5.41 3.90 -4.35
C VAL A 60 -4.96 2.49 -3.97
N ASN A 61 -3.86 2.04 -4.55
CA ASN A 61 -3.18 0.80 -4.19
C ASN A 61 -2.35 1.02 -2.92
N ASN A 62 -3.02 0.98 -1.76
CA ASN A 62 -2.39 1.22 -0.46
C ASN A 62 -1.97 -0.05 0.29
N ALA A 63 -2.65 -1.17 0.07
CA ALA A 63 -2.41 -2.39 0.83
C ALA A 63 -0.94 -2.83 0.74
N GLY A 64 -0.35 -3.17 1.88
CA GLY A 64 1.01 -3.67 1.93
C GLY A 64 1.38 -4.34 3.23
N THR A 65 2.42 -5.16 3.18
CA THR A 65 2.97 -5.88 4.32
C THR A 65 4.49 -5.80 4.33
N ILE A 66 5.07 -5.97 5.51
CA ILE A 66 6.50 -5.95 5.79
C ILE A 66 6.85 -7.18 6.60
N VAL A 67 7.98 -7.80 6.26
CA VAL A 67 8.62 -8.83 7.08
C VAL A 67 10.06 -8.41 7.32
N THR A 68 10.49 -8.51 8.57
CA THR A 68 11.88 -8.34 9.00
C THR A 68 12.39 -9.71 9.42
N ALA A 69 13.59 -10.08 8.97
CA ALA A 69 14.19 -11.36 9.28
C ALA A 69 15.73 -11.30 9.16
N PRO A 70 16.46 -12.25 9.76
CA PRO A 70 17.88 -12.41 9.51
C PRO A 70 18.15 -12.63 8.02
N PHE A 71 19.23 -12.04 7.48
CA PHE A 71 19.59 -12.15 6.06
C PHE A 71 19.66 -13.61 5.57
N ASN A 72 20.16 -14.49 6.43
CA ASN A 72 20.34 -15.91 6.15
C ASN A 72 19.14 -16.80 6.54
N ASP A 73 18.04 -16.22 7.03
CA ASP A 73 16.86 -16.94 7.51
C ASP A 73 15.56 -16.19 7.19
N VAL A 74 15.45 -15.69 5.96
CA VAL A 74 14.21 -15.08 5.48
C VAL A 74 13.25 -16.21 5.06
N PRO A 75 12.07 -16.34 5.68
CA PRO A 75 11.10 -17.35 5.28
C PRO A 75 10.61 -17.08 3.86
N GLU A 76 10.59 -18.11 3.01
CA GLU A 76 10.18 -17.97 1.61
C GLU A 76 8.71 -17.53 1.50
N LYS A 77 7.82 -18.24 2.18
CA LYS A 77 6.37 -18.04 2.06
C LYS A 77 5.89 -16.71 2.63
N GLU A 78 6.24 -16.40 3.88
CA GLU A 78 5.80 -15.18 4.56
C GLU A 78 6.69 -13.99 4.20
N GLY A 79 7.99 -14.24 4.03
CA GLY A 79 8.99 -13.20 3.83
C GLY A 79 9.07 -12.75 2.37
N TRP A 80 9.08 -13.66 1.40
CA TRP A 80 9.19 -13.27 -0.02
C TRP A 80 7.84 -13.31 -0.74
N ASP A 81 7.16 -14.47 -0.74
CA ASP A 81 5.96 -14.66 -1.55
C ASP A 81 4.84 -13.72 -1.13
N ASP A 82 4.47 -13.70 0.15
CA ASP A 82 3.36 -12.85 0.63
C ASP A 82 3.65 -11.35 0.46
N VAL A 83 4.92 -10.94 0.65
CA VAL A 83 5.33 -9.55 0.49
C VAL A 83 5.22 -9.11 -0.97
N LEU A 84 5.74 -9.90 -1.92
CA LEU A 84 5.64 -9.55 -3.34
C LEU A 84 4.22 -9.72 -3.89
N ASP A 85 3.51 -10.74 -3.44
CA ASP A 85 2.12 -11.00 -3.84
C ASP A 85 1.22 -9.82 -3.44
N LEU A 86 1.37 -9.32 -2.20
CA LEU A 86 0.58 -8.17 -1.77
C LEU A 86 1.10 -6.85 -2.34
N ASN A 87 2.39 -6.54 -2.16
CA ASN A 87 2.91 -5.19 -2.44
C ASN A 87 3.08 -4.89 -3.94
N VAL A 88 3.16 -5.92 -4.80
CA VAL A 88 3.46 -5.76 -6.23
C VAL A 88 2.39 -6.41 -7.09
N LYS A 89 2.14 -7.71 -6.90
CA LYS A 89 1.24 -8.48 -7.76
C LYS A 89 -0.21 -7.97 -7.65
N SER A 90 -0.68 -7.70 -6.43
CA SER A 90 -2.03 -7.15 -6.24
C SER A 90 -2.21 -5.77 -6.90
N VAL A 91 -1.18 -4.91 -6.84
CA VAL A 91 -1.19 -3.57 -7.48
C VAL A 91 -1.42 -3.71 -8.98
N PHE A 92 -0.66 -4.59 -9.63
CA PHE A 92 -0.81 -4.84 -11.06
C PHE A 92 -2.21 -5.33 -11.42
N TYR A 93 -2.69 -6.39 -10.74
CA TYR A 93 -3.96 -7.00 -11.10
C TYR A 93 -5.16 -6.10 -10.80
N LEU A 94 -5.17 -5.41 -9.66
CA LEU A 94 -6.24 -4.44 -9.38
C LEU A 94 -6.27 -3.31 -10.41
N THR A 95 -5.11 -2.77 -10.77
CA THR A 95 -5.05 -1.71 -11.79
C THR A 95 -5.45 -2.22 -13.17
N SER A 96 -5.01 -3.41 -13.57
CA SER A 96 -5.38 -4.02 -14.84
C SER A 96 -6.90 -4.24 -14.92
N GLU A 97 -7.48 -4.87 -13.90
CA GLU A 97 -8.92 -5.21 -13.87
C GLU A 97 -9.82 -3.99 -13.82
N LEU A 98 -9.43 -2.92 -13.10
CA LEU A 98 -10.23 -1.69 -12.96
C LEU A 98 -9.94 -0.62 -14.03
N THR A 99 -9.05 -0.92 -14.98
CA THR A 99 -8.72 -0.01 -16.09
C THR A 99 -9.95 0.39 -16.92
N PRO A 100 -10.90 -0.51 -17.25
CA PRO A 100 -12.10 -0.14 -18.01
C PRO A 100 -12.93 0.95 -17.29
N GLU A 101 -13.09 0.84 -15.98
CA GLU A 101 -13.84 1.78 -15.15
C GLU A 101 -13.10 3.11 -15.01
N LEU A 102 -11.77 3.06 -14.83
CA LEU A 102 -10.89 4.24 -14.77
C LEU A 102 -10.86 5.03 -16.08
N ALA A 103 -11.01 4.36 -17.22
CA ALA A 103 -10.99 4.99 -18.55
C ALA A 103 -12.40 5.41 -19.04
N LYS A 104 -13.45 5.13 -18.27
CA LYS A 104 -14.83 5.24 -18.74
C LYS A 104 -15.32 6.67 -18.91
N ASP A 105 -14.86 7.56 -18.04
CA ASP A 105 -15.31 8.95 -17.99
C ASP A 105 -14.42 9.84 -18.86
N ALA A 106 -14.84 10.12 -20.09
CA ALA A 106 -14.08 10.97 -21.01
C ALA A 106 -13.86 12.41 -20.51
N ASN A 107 -14.63 12.86 -19.51
CA ASN A 107 -14.49 14.19 -18.92
C ASN A 107 -13.60 14.20 -17.68
N ASN A 108 -13.12 13.04 -17.21
CA ASN A 108 -12.32 12.93 -16.01
C ASN A 108 -11.11 12.01 -16.21
N ILE A 109 -9.93 12.53 -15.92
CA ILE A 109 -8.69 11.76 -15.99
C ILE A 109 -8.69 10.74 -14.84
N GLY A 110 -8.65 9.46 -15.19
CA GLY A 110 -8.50 8.39 -14.21
C GLY A 110 -7.18 8.52 -13.44
N LYS A 111 -7.19 8.18 -12.15
CA LYS A 111 -5.99 8.31 -11.30
C LYS A 111 -5.70 7.00 -10.59
N VAL A 112 -4.47 6.54 -10.71
CA VAL A 112 -3.94 5.42 -9.93
C VAL A 112 -2.83 5.94 -9.04
N ILE A 113 -2.94 5.69 -7.75
CA ILE A 113 -1.94 6.02 -6.75
C ILE A 113 -1.39 4.71 -6.21
N VAL A 114 -0.06 4.54 -6.25
CA VAL A 114 0.63 3.35 -5.74
C VAL A 114 1.43 3.74 -4.50
N MET A 115 1.17 3.04 -3.39
CA MET A 115 1.91 3.27 -2.15
C MET A 115 3.22 2.51 -2.15
N SER A 116 4.30 3.23 -2.48
CA SER A 116 5.67 2.76 -2.32
C SER A 116 6.18 3.10 -0.91
N SER A 117 7.46 3.44 -0.76
CA SER A 117 8.09 3.85 0.50
C SER A 117 9.44 4.51 0.21
N ALA A 118 9.88 5.43 1.07
CA ALA A 118 11.26 5.94 1.01
C ALA A 118 12.32 4.82 1.17
N ALA A 119 11.95 3.70 1.80
CA ALA A 119 12.77 2.50 1.88
C ALA A 119 13.11 1.90 0.49
N ALA A 120 12.29 2.15 -0.53
CA ALA A 120 12.57 1.73 -1.91
C ALA A 120 13.76 2.46 -2.53
N LEU A 121 14.06 3.67 -2.07
CA LEU A 121 15.13 4.52 -2.58
C LEU A 121 16.40 4.41 -1.73
N HIS A 122 16.39 3.60 -0.66
CA HIS A 122 17.41 3.62 0.39
C HIS A 122 17.61 5.02 1.02
N TYR A 123 16.62 5.91 0.89
CA TYR A 123 16.57 7.18 1.60
C TYR A 123 15.81 6.98 2.90
N ASN A 124 16.53 6.55 3.93
CA ASN A 124 16.04 6.39 5.29
C ASN A 124 17.06 6.98 6.27
N ALA A 125 16.61 7.24 7.51
CA ALA A 125 17.51 7.60 8.60
C ALA A 125 18.61 6.53 8.73
N GLU A 126 19.85 6.94 9.00
CA GLU A 126 21.02 6.06 9.14
C GLU A 126 20.77 4.99 10.22
N VAL A 127 20.06 5.33 11.30
CA VAL A 127 19.64 4.39 12.33
C VAL A 127 18.81 3.23 11.77
N LEU A 128 18.08 3.43 10.68
CA LEU A 128 17.32 2.36 10.01
C LEU A 128 18.20 1.50 9.10
N GLN A 129 19.35 2.01 8.64
CA GLN A 129 20.32 1.24 7.87
C GLN A 129 21.13 0.28 8.75
N LYS A 130 21.25 0.57 10.05
CA LYS A 130 21.92 -0.31 11.01
C LYS A 130 21.31 -1.71 11.06
N PHE A 131 20.00 -1.84 10.83
CA PHE A 131 19.33 -3.13 10.73
C PHE A 131 19.81 -3.95 9.53
N ASP A 132 20.03 -3.31 8.38
CA ASP A 132 20.59 -4.01 7.22
C ASP A 132 22.03 -4.44 7.48
N ILE A 133 22.83 -3.55 8.08
CA ILE A 133 24.23 -3.80 8.41
C ILE A 133 24.35 -4.94 9.44
N SER A 134 23.44 -5.00 10.42
CA SER A 134 23.40 -6.08 11.42
C SER A 134 22.81 -7.38 10.88
N GLY A 135 22.34 -7.40 9.63
CA GLY A 135 21.74 -8.58 9.01
C GLY A 135 20.30 -8.85 9.45
N GLU A 136 19.58 -7.89 10.03
CA GLU A 136 18.19 -8.01 10.52
C GLU A 136 17.24 -7.09 9.73
N GLY A 137 17.34 -7.15 8.41
CA GLY A 137 16.68 -6.21 7.49
C GLY A 137 15.27 -6.62 7.06
N ASN A 138 14.60 -5.70 6.38
CA ASN A 138 13.31 -5.91 5.72
C ASN A 138 13.50 -6.13 4.20
N TRP A 139 14.29 -7.15 3.87
CA TRP A 139 14.87 -7.41 2.55
C TRP A 139 13.85 -7.39 1.40
N SER A 140 12.82 -8.21 1.52
CA SER A 140 11.76 -8.33 0.52
C SER A 140 10.89 -7.08 0.46
N TYR A 141 10.67 -6.40 1.59
CA TYR A 141 9.89 -5.16 1.64
C TYR A 141 10.53 -4.07 0.78
N LYS A 142 11.83 -3.81 0.95
CA LYS A 142 12.57 -2.83 0.15
C LYS A 142 12.52 -3.15 -1.34
N ALA A 143 12.79 -4.41 -1.69
CA ALA A 143 12.69 -4.88 -3.08
C ALA A 143 11.27 -4.71 -3.65
N SER A 144 10.24 -5.03 -2.86
CA SER A 144 8.84 -4.91 -3.26
C SER A 144 8.41 -3.46 -3.50
N LYS A 145 8.84 -2.53 -2.65
CA LYS A 145 8.48 -1.11 -2.77
C LYS A 145 9.22 -0.44 -3.93
N ALA A 146 10.46 -0.85 -4.20
CA ALA A 146 11.16 -0.47 -5.43
C ALA A 146 10.47 -1.02 -6.68
N SER A 147 10.04 -2.28 -6.64
CA SER A 147 9.27 -2.90 -7.73
C SER A 147 7.94 -2.19 -7.97
N ALA A 148 7.20 -1.86 -6.91
CA ALA A 148 5.93 -1.12 -7.00
C ALA A 148 6.12 0.29 -7.59
N MET A 149 7.22 0.96 -7.23
CA MET A 149 7.58 2.26 -7.82
C MET A 149 7.85 2.14 -9.32
N ASN A 150 8.72 1.20 -9.73
CA ASN A 150 9.02 0.99 -11.15
C ASN A 150 7.79 0.52 -11.95
N LEU A 151 6.93 -0.30 -11.32
CA LEU A 151 5.65 -0.71 -11.89
C LEU A 151 4.75 0.50 -12.16
N SER A 152 4.70 1.48 -11.25
CA SER A 152 3.91 2.70 -11.44
C SER A 152 4.34 3.48 -12.70
N THR A 153 5.64 3.58 -12.96
CA THR A 153 6.19 4.21 -14.18
C THR A 153 5.80 3.44 -15.43
N THR A 154 5.89 2.10 -15.38
CA THR A 154 5.51 1.24 -16.51
C THR A 154 4.01 1.36 -16.83
N LEU A 155 3.17 1.38 -15.79
CA LEU A 155 1.73 1.54 -15.92
C LEU A 155 1.36 2.95 -16.40
N ALA A 156 2.07 4.00 -15.99
CA ALA A 156 1.83 5.36 -16.48
C ALA A 156 1.99 5.47 -17.99
N VAL A 157 3.05 4.87 -18.55
CA VAL A 157 3.27 4.83 -20.01
C VAL A 157 2.18 4.01 -20.71
N THR A 158 1.83 2.85 -20.13
CA THR A 158 0.82 1.94 -20.70
C THR A 158 -0.59 2.52 -20.70
N LEU A 159 -0.97 3.22 -19.64
CA LEU A 159 -2.33 3.71 -19.42
C LEU A 159 -2.53 5.18 -19.84
N GLY A 160 -1.46 5.91 -20.13
CA GLY A 160 -1.51 7.29 -20.64
C GLY A 160 -2.44 7.48 -21.85
N PRO A 161 -2.40 6.61 -22.89
CA PRO A 161 -3.34 6.68 -24.02
C PRO A 161 -4.82 6.49 -23.65
N LYS A 162 -5.10 5.98 -22.45
CA LYS A 162 -6.46 5.82 -21.90
C LYS A 162 -6.85 6.98 -20.97
N PHE A 163 -6.07 8.07 -20.94
CA PHE A 163 -6.26 9.21 -20.05
C PHE A 163 -6.25 8.84 -18.56
N ILE A 164 -5.36 7.92 -18.19
CA ILE A 164 -5.14 7.52 -16.79
C ILE A 164 -3.73 7.93 -16.38
N THR A 165 -3.63 8.62 -15.24
CA THR A 165 -2.35 8.94 -14.58
C THR A 165 -2.02 7.87 -13.55
N VAL A 166 -0.75 7.52 -13.44
CA VAL A 166 -0.26 6.58 -12.43
C VAL A 166 0.93 7.21 -11.71
N ASN A 167 0.83 7.36 -10.39
CA ASN A 167 1.86 7.98 -9.58
C ASN A 167 2.18 7.13 -8.35
N ALA A 168 3.45 7.04 -7.98
CA ALA A 168 3.85 6.45 -6.71
C ALA A 168 4.08 7.53 -5.65
N ILE A 169 3.63 7.27 -4.43
CA ILE A 169 3.96 8.07 -3.25
C ILE A 169 4.94 7.26 -2.40
N CYS A 170 5.98 7.91 -1.90
CA CYS A 170 7.06 7.28 -1.13
C CYS A 170 7.14 7.90 0.28
N PRO A 171 6.25 7.52 1.21
CA PRO A 171 6.31 8.05 2.57
C PRO A 171 7.63 7.70 3.26
N GLY A 172 8.14 8.66 4.05
CA GLY A 172 9.19 8.42 5.03
C GLY A 172 8.67 7.67 6.25
N PHE A 173 9.44 7.66 7.33
CA PHE A 173 9.01 7.04 8.58
C PHE A 173 7.96 7.91 9.28
N TYR A 174 6.91 7.29 9.82
CA TYR A 174 5.90 7.94 10.65
C TYR A 174 5.28 6.91 11.60
N PRO A 175 4.73 7.33 12.75
CA PRO A 175 4.03 6.44 13.67
C PRO A 175 2.73 5.90 13.05
N SER A 176 2.60 4.57 13.00
CA SER A 176 1.44 3.83 12.51
C SER A 176 1.35 2.48 13.23
N GLU A 177 0.26 1.73 13.12
CA GLU A 177 0.18 0.38 13.72
C GLU A 177 1.36 -0.53 13.33
N MET A 178 1.85 -0.41 12.09
CA MET A 178 2.99 -1.17 11.58
C MET A 178 4.34 -0.73 12.16
N THR A 179 4.53 0.57 12.39
CA THR A 179 5.83 1.18 12.72
C THR A 179 5.95 1.56 14.19
N GLN A 180 4.83 1.61 14.93
CA GLN A 180 4.76 2.03 16.32
C GLN A 180 5.73 1.29 17.25
N PRO A 181 5.90 -0.05 17.16
CA PRO A 181 6.83 -0.76 18.05
C PRO A 181 8.28 -0.29 17.87
N LEU A 182 8.68 -0.06 16.61
CA LEU A 182 10.01 0.44 16.30
C LEU A 182 10.16 1.92 16.69
N TYR A 183 9.14 2.74 16.39
CA TYR A 183 9.13 4.15 16.78
C TYR A 183 9.24 4.33 18.30
N ALA A 184 8.61 3.46 19.10
CA ALA A 184 8.74 3.48 20.55
C ALA A 184 10.16 3.17 21.07
N THR A 185 10.99 2.51 20.26
CA THR A 185 12.36 2.11 20.64
C THR A 185 13.40 3.11 20.13
N ILE A 186 13.24 3.62 18.91
CA ILE A 186 14.26 4.46 18.24
C ILE A 186 13.71 5.74 17.60
N GLY A 187 12.46 6.13 17.90
CA GLY A 187 11.78 7.29 17.29
C GLY A 187 12.56 8.59 17.41
N ASP A 188 13.10 8.89 18.60
CA ASP A 188 13.93 10.09 18.81
C ASP A 188 15.17 10.12 17.93
N SER A 189 15.78 8.96 17.68
CA SER A 189 16.95 8.86 16.79
C SER A 189 16.56 9.06 15.33
N ILE A 190 15.42 8.48 14.92
CA ILE A 190 14.86 8.66 13.58
C ILE A 190 14.55 10.15 13.35
N ASP A 191 13.91 10.82 14.31
CA ASP A 191 13.53 12.24 14.19
C ASP A 191 14.75 13.15 14.14
N LYS A 192 15.77 12.86 14.94
CA LYS A 192 17.03 13.63 14.97
C LYS A 192 17.82 13.53 13.67
N GLU A 193 17.81 12.38 13.03
CA GLU A 193 18.48 12.16 11.74
C GLU A 193 17.62 12.63 10.55
N HIS A 194 16.30 12.74 10.74
CA HIS A 194 15.40 13.24 9.70
C HIS A 194 15.71 14.72 9.41
N PRO A 195 15.89 15.15 8.13
CA PRO A 195 16.27 16.53 7.81
C PRO A 195 15.31 17.62 8.30
N MET A 196 14.04 17.27 8.51
CA MET A 196 13.04 18.19 9.09
C MET A 196 13.00 18.17 10.62
N GLY A 197 13.86 17.39 11.28
CA GLY A 197 13.92 17.25 12.74
C GLY A 197 12.71 16.54 13.36
N ARG A 198 11.90 15.84 12.55
CA ARG A 198 10.69 15.11 12.95
C ARG A 198 10.28 14.09 11.89
N SER A 199 9.62 13.02 12.31
CA SER A 199 8.90 12.10 11.44
C SER A 199 7.61 12.68 10.87
N GLY A 200 7.04 11.98 9.90
CA GLY A 200 5.70 12.28 9.38
C GLY A 200 4.61 12.05 10.44
N THR A 201 3.41 12.56 10.17
CA THR A 201 2.22 12.27 10.97
C THR A 201 1.19 11.52 10.12
N PRO A 202 0.28 10.74 10.71
CA PRO A 202 -0.78 10.07 9.97
C PRO A 202 -1.56 11.03 9.07
N GLU A 203 -1.84 12.26 9.50
CA GLU A 203 -2.63 13.24 8.74
C GLU A 203 -1.92 13.71 7.47
N VAL A 204 -0.59 13.74 7.47
CA VAL A 204 0.23 14.11 6.30
C VAL A 204 0.47 12.90 5.39
N CYS A 205 0.47 11.70 5.96
CA CYS A 205 0.74 10.46 5.24
C CYS A 205 -0.53 9.70 4.81
N SER A 206 -1.71 10.11 5.29
CA SER A 206 -3.01 9.56 4.91
C SER A 206 -3.45 10.09 3.55
N ILE A 207 -4.02 9.20 2.73
CA ILE A 207 -4.56 9.47 1.40
C ILE A 207 -6.02 9.04 1.39
#